data_AF-A0A821S6P9-F1
#
_entry.id   AF-A0A821S6P9-F1
#
_cell.length_a   1.000
_cell.length_b   1.000
_cell.length_c   1.000
_cell.angle_alpha   90.00
_cell.angle_beta   90.00
_cell.angle_gamma   90.00
#
_symmetry.space_group_name_H-M   'P 1'
#
loop_
_entity.id
_entity.type
_entity.pdbx_description
1 polymer ?
#
loop_
_entity_poly.entity_id
_entity_poly.type
_entity_poly.pdbx_seq_one_letter_code
_entity_poly.pdbx_strand_id
1 'polypeptide(L)'
;VSPPNEHALIDGRPWWQRYQPVSYKLQSRSGTEAEFIDMVDRCNKAGVRIYVDAVINHMAAGGNRGSAGSSYNTGSKDFPAVPFSAWDFGDSLCKSGSGNIENYNDPEQVRNCKLVGLPDLIVGKDYVADKIAEFMNRLIDIGVAGFRIDAAKHMWPADLNKVINKLKNLRSDIYGGNKRPFIYFEVIDLGGEPIKNTDYTPMARVSEFRYGKFLSEVVRKKNGQKLRYLNNFGTGWGMINDGDAQIMVDNHDNQRGHGAGGDILTFFDGRLYKIGTAFMLAWPYGYPVIMSSYNFNRADDGQGPPSDGSGNTNSVIINADSSCGGGWICEHRWRQIYNMARFRNAAGFESVQNWWDNGNNQIAFSRGSKAFIVINNDDVDLNQSLRTGLPAGQYCDVISGNLDNGRCTGKIVTVQGDGQVQVAISKNDQDPMIAIHVNAKL
;
A
#
# COMPACT_ATOMS: atom_id res chain seq x y z
N VAL A 1 -5.86 5.24 5.04
CA VAL A 1 -6.66 4.77 6.20
C VAL A 1 -7.70 3.81 5.68
N SER A 2 -8.05 2.76 6.44
CA SER A 2 -9.14 1.84 6.08
C SER A 2 -10.47 2.59 5.86
N PRO A 3 -11.47 1.97 5.20
CA PRO A 3 -12.71 2.65 4.81
C PRO A 3 -13.41 3.36 5.98
N PRO A 4 -13.52 4.70 6.00
CA PRO A 4 -14.03 5.45 7.14
C PRO A 4 -15.57 5.50 7.15
N ASN A 5 -16.21 5.14 6.05
CA ASN A 5 -17.65 5.12 5.92
C ASN A 5 -18.28 3.96 6.72
N GLU A 6 -19.58 4.09 6.96
CA GLU A 6 -20.38 3.06 7.61
C GLU A 6 -20.37 1.77 6.79
N HIS A 7 -20.08 0.67 7.47
CA HIS A 7 -19.95 -0.64 6.88
C HIS A 7 -20.82 -1.67 7.64
N ALA A 8 -21.01 -2.83 7.04
CA ALA A 8 -21.78 -3.90 7.64
C ALA A 8 -21.17 -4.36 8.98
N LEU A 9 -22.04 -4.73 9.92
CA LEU A 9 -21.68 -5.40 11.16
C LEU A 9 -21.87 -6.91 10.96
N ILE A 10 -20.75 -7.61 10.86
CA ILE A 10 -20.71 -9.06 10.62
C ILE A 10 -20.17 -9.77 11.87
N ASP A 11 -20.77 -10.91 12.20
CA ASP A 11 -20.35 -11.75 13.33
C ASP A 11 -18.88 -12.16 13.19
N GLY A 12 -18.17 -12.22 14.32
CA GLY A 12 -16.72 -12.41 14.34
C GLY A 12 -15.90 -11.17 13.96
N ARG A 13 -16.55 -10.07 13.53
CA ARG A 13 -15.91 -8.79 13.19
C ARG A 13 -14.71 -8.93 12.23
N PRO A 14 -14.85 -9.64 11.10
CA PRO A 14 -13.74 -9.83 10.18
C PRO A 14 -13.26 -8.51 9.60
N TRP A 15 -12.00 -8.45 9.15
CA TRP A 15 -11.44 -7.21 8.61
C TRP A 15 -12.17 -6.76 7.34
N TRP A 16 -12.55 -7.72 6.49
CA TRP A 16 -13.21 -7.48 5.21
C TRP A 16 -14.64 -6.94 5.33
N GLN A 17 -15.24 -6.94 6.54
CA GLN A 17 -16.55 -6.31 6.75
C GLN A 17 -16.53 -4.82 6.38
N ARG A 18 -15.36 -4.15 6.43
CA ARG A 18 -15.20 -2.73 6.07
C ARG A 18 -15.33 -2.48 4.56
N TYR A 19 -15.19 -3.53 3.75
CA TYR A 19 -15.41 -3.51 2.30
C TYR A 19 -16.86 -3.88 1.96
N GLN A 20 -17.79 -3.69 2.91
CA GLN A 20 -19.21 -3.86 2.70
C GLN A 20 -19.95 -2.59 3.14
N PRO A 21 -19.94 -1.52 2.31
CA PRO A 21 -20.57 -0.25 2.65
C PRO A 21 -22.06 -0.38 2.92
N VAL A 22 -22.54 0.28 3.97
CA VAL A 22 -23.97 0.43 4.26
C VAL A 22 -24.43 1.86 3.99
N SER A 23 -23.58 2.83 4.35
CA SER A 23 -23.79 4.22 3.98
C SER A 23 -22.48 4.98 3.87
N TYR A 24 -22.58 6.25 3.48
CA TYR A 24 -21.44 7.18 3.43
C TYR A 24 -21.28 8.02 4.72
N LYS A 25 -22.00 7.68 5.80
CA LYS A 25 -21.75 8.28 7.13
C LYS A 25 -20.33 7.94 7.59
N LEU A 26 -19.61 8.91 8.15
CA LEU A 26 -18.24 8.70 8.64
C LEU A 26 -18.24 8.12 10.06
N GLN A 27 -18.75 6.90 10.21
CA GLN A 27 -18.74 6.20 11.49
C GLN A 27 -18.48 4.72 11.26
N SER A 28 -17.28 4.30 11.66
CA SER A 28 -16.76 2.95 11.46
C SER A 28 -16.22 2.38 12.77
N ARG A 29 -15.71 1.15 12.73
CA ARG A 29 -14.96 0.58 13.87
C ARG A 29 -13.74 1.42 14.29
N SER A 30 -13.24 2.30 13.41
CA SER A 30 -12.12 3.20 13.71
C SER A 30 -12.51 4.49 14.44
N GLY A 31 -13.80 4.77 14.60
CA GLY A 31 -14.28 5.98 15.27
C GLY A 31 -15.43 6.68 14.55
N THR A 32 -15.82 7.78 15.16
CA THR A 32 -16.86 8.72 14.73
C THR A 32 -16.33 9.77 13.75
N GLU A 33 -17.23 10.55 13.16
CA GLU A 33 -16.85 11.63 12.23
C GLU A 33 -16.01 12.70 12.93
N ALA A 34 -16.32 13.02 14.19
CA ALA A 34 -15.56 14.00 14.97
C ALA A 34 -14.11 13.54 15.20
N GLU A 35 -13.91 12.25 15.53
CA GLU A 35 -12.58 11.67 15.71
C GLU A 35 -11.82 11.58 14.37
N PHE A 36 -12.52 11.29 13.27
CA PHE A 36 -11.93 11.32 11.93
C PHE A 36 -11.44 12.73 11.55
N ILE A 37 -12.25 13.76 11.81
CA ILE A 37 -11.88 15.16 11.58
C ILE A 37 -10.67 15.55 12.44
N ASP A 38 -10.68 15.24 13.74
CA ASP A 38 -9.55 15.51 14.64
C ASP A 38 -8.25 14.86 14.14
N MET A 39 -8.32 13.59 13.72
CA MET A 39 -7.19 12.88 13.13
C MET A 39 -6.65 13.60 11.88
N VAL A 40 -7.53 13.96 10.94
CA VAL A 40 -7.12 14.65 9.70
C VAL A 40 -6.46 15.99 10.00
N ASP A 41 -7.05 16.79 10.89
CA ASP A 41 -6.53 18.10 11.26
C ASP A 41 -5.15 18.00 11.93
N ARG A 42 -4.98 17.11 12.91
CA ARG A 42 -3.71 16.91 13.61
C ARG A 42 -2.63 16.40 12.69
N CYS A 43 -2.94 15.45 11.81
CA CYS A 43 -1.99 14.95 10.81
C CYS A 43 -1.57 16.06 9.85
N ASN A 44 -2.51 16.84 9.30
CA ASN A 44 -2.19 17.93 8.38
C ASN A 44 -1.33 19.03 9.05
N LYS A 45 -1.60 19.38 10.32
CA LYS A 45 -0.76 20.30 11.11
C LYS A 45 0.68 19.79 11.28
N ALA A 46 0.86 18.48 11.36
CA ALA A 46 2.18 17.84 11.41
C ALA A 46 2.80 17.60 10.03
N GLY A 47 2.16 18.03 8.94
CA GLY A 47 2.62 17.78 7.57
C GLY A 47 2.42 16.35 7.06
N VAL A 48 1.68 15.52 7.78
CA VAL A 48 1.36 14.12 7.42
C VAL A 48 -0.01 14.07 6.75
N ARG A 49 -0.10 13.46 5.58
CA ARG A 49 -1.30 13.50 4.74
C ARG A 49 -2.14 12.24 4.92
N ILE A 50 -3.46 12.40 4.85
CA ILE A 50 -4.41 11.29 4.94
C ILE A 50 -4.90 10.95 3.53
N TYR A 51 -4.86 9.65 3.21
CA TYR A 51 -5.45 9.09 2.01
C TYR A 51 -6.53 8.10 2.44
N VAL A 52 -7.75 8.25 1.92
CA VAL A 52 -8.90 7.42 2.29
C VAL A 52 -9.01 6.22 1.35
N ASP A 53 -9.29 5.05 1.92
CA ASP A 53 -9.75 3.91 1.15
C ASP A 53 -11.23 4.06 0.80
N ALA A 54 -11.54 4.28 -0.47
CA ALA A 54 -12.88 4.57 -0.97
C ALA A 54 -13.47 3.33 -1.64
N VAL A 55 -14.41 2.70 -0.95
CA VAL A 55 -15.18 1.54 -1.45
C VAL A 55 -16.43 2.05 -2.15
N ILE A 56 -16.34 2.16 -3.48
CA ILE A 56 -17.36 2.83 -4.31
C ILE A 56 -17.92 1.96 -5.44
N ASN A 57 -17.41 0.75 -5.61
CA ASN A 57 -17.91 -0.21 -6.60
C ASN A 57 -19.23 -0.86 -6.16
N HIS A 58 -19.35 -1.20 -4.88
CA HIS A 58 -20.40 -2.07 -4.38
C HIS A 58 -20.88 -1.64 -3.00
N MET A 59 -21.98 -2.26 -2.55
CA MET A 59 -22.55 -2.11 -1.21
C MET A 59 -22.51 -3.43 -0.43
N ALA A 60 -23.03 -3.44 0.80
CA ALA A 60 -22.98 -4.60 1.67
C ALA A 60 -23.83 -5.78 1.18
N ALA A 61 -23.29 -6.99 1.34
CA ALA A 61 -23.99 -8.24 1.08
C ALA A 61 -24.43 -8.96 2.36
N GLY A 62 -23.65 -8.86 3.45
CA GLY A 62 -23.86 -9.62 4.69
C GLY A 62 -24.23 -8.75 5.88
N GLY A 63 -25.13 -9.24 6.73
CA GLY A 63 -25.72 -8.49 7.85
C GLY A 63 -26.95 -7.68 7.41
N ASN A 64 -27.51 -6.90 8.32
CA ASN A 64 -28.68 -6.04 8.05
C ASN A 64 -28.59 -4.67 8.77
N ARG A 65 -27.47 -4.42 9.44
CA ARG A 65 -27.20 -3.19 10.19
C ARG A 65 -25.76 -2.72 9.97
N GLY A 66 -25.59 -1.43 9.80
CA GLY A 66 -24.30 -0.78 9.68
C GLY A 66 -23.70 -0.34 11.01
N SER A 67 -22.41 -0.03 11.00
CA SER A 67 -21.63 0.45 12.14
C SER A 67 -22.09 1.80 12.73
N ALA A 68 -22.88 2.57 11.99
CA ALA A 68 -23.52 3.80 12.44
C ALA A 68 -25.01 3.60 12.75
N GLY A 69 -25.46 2.34 12.81
CA GLY A 69 -26.81 1.96 13.17
C GLY A 69 -27.82 1.97 12.03
N SER A 70 -27.42 2.32 10.80
CA SER A 70 -28.33 2.32 9.65
C SER A 70 -28.79 0.90 9.31
N SER A 71 -30.09 0.72 9.10
CA SER A 71 -30.64 -0.52 8.53
C SER A 71 -30.51 -0.51 7.01
N TYR A 72 -30.41 -1.70 6.42
CA TYR A 72 -30.45 -1.90 4.97
C TYR A 72 -30.98 -3.30 4.66
N ASN A 73 -31.36 -3.52 3.41
CA ASN A 73 -31.79 -4.83 2.92
C ASN A 73 -31.10 -5.14 1.60
N THR A 74 -30.12 -6.06 1.65
CA THR A 74 -29.38 -6.53 0.48
C THR A 74 -30.29 -7.14 -0.60
N GLY A 75 -31.28 -7.93 -0.19
CA GLY A 75 -32.15 -8.67 -1.12
C GLY A 75 -33.02 -7.75 -1.98
N SER A 76 -33.59 -6.71 -1.37
CA SER A 76 -34.32 -5.66 -2.10
C SER A 76 -33.43 -4.51 -2.59
N LYS A 77 -32.12 -4.56 -2.27
CA LYS A 77 -31.13 -3.52 -2.57
C LYS A 77 -31.54 -2.14 -2.07
N ASP A 78 -32.06 -2.12 -0.84
CA ASP A 78 -32.53 -0.92 -0.16
C ASP A 78 -31.48 -0.46 0.84
N PHE A 79 -30.82 0.67 0.55
CA PHE A 79 -29.81 1.31 1.38
C PHE A 79 -30.26 2.74 1.70
N PRO A 80 -31.25 2.91 2.59
CA PRO A 80 -31.97 4.17 2.77
C PRO A 80 -31.10 5.30 3.36
N ALA A 81 -29.96 4.98 3.97
CA ALA A 81 -29.03 5.96 4.50
C ALA A 81 -28.16 6.65 3.42
N VAL A 82 -28.11 6.12 2.19
CA VAL A 82 -27.53 6.80 1.00
C VAL A 82 -28.60 7.37 0.06
N PRO A 83 -29.88 7.18 0.40
CA PRO A 83 -30.88 6.38 -0.33
C PRO A 83 -30.46 5.78 -1.69
N PHE A 84 -29.88 4.57 -1.70
CA PHE A 84 -29.86 3.73 -2.91
C PHE A 84 -30.99 2.71 -2.88
N SER A 85 -31.53 2.44 -4.07
CA SER A 85 -32.58 1.46 -4.33
C SER A 85 -32.13 0.46 -5.39
N ALA A 86 -32.94 -0.56 -5.68
CA ALA A 86 -32.65 -1.53 -6.74
C ALA A 86 -32.36 -0.91 -8.13
N TRP A 87 -32.80 0.32 -8.40
CA TRP A 87 -32.52 1.05 -9.64
C TRP A 87 -31.07 1.55 -9.77
N ASP A 88 -30.31 1.48 -8.69
CA ASP A 88 -28.95 2.00 -8.60
C ASP A 88 -27.90 0.88 -8.74
N PHE A 89 -28.35 -0.37 -8.92
CA PHE A 89 -27.51 -1.57 -9.00
C PHE A 89 -27.59 -2.28 -10.35
N GLY A 90 -26.47 -2.89 -10.76
CA GLY A 90 -26.22 -3.41 -12.10
C GLY A 90 -26.83 -4.76 -12.45
N ASP A 91 -27.76 -5.32 -11.66
CA ASP A 91 -28.24 -6.71 -11.88
C ASP A 91 -28.85 -6.96 -13.27
N SER A 92 -29.45 -5.94 -13.92
CA SER A 92 -29.94 -6.07 -15.30
C SER A 92 -28.84 -6.01 -16.37
N LEU A 93 -27.69 -5.44 -16.01
CA LEU A 93 -26.50 -5.33 -16.87
C LEU A 93 -25.70 -6.64 -16.83
N CYS A 94 -25.63 -7.30 -15.67
CA CYS A 94 -25.01 -8.60 -15.53
C CYS A 94 -25.66 -9.68 -16.40
N LYS A 95 -24.85 -10.47 -17.11
CA LYS A 95 -25.32 -11.55 -18.02
C LYS A 95 -24.95 -12.96 -17.53
N SER A 96 -24.28 -13.09 -16.39
CA SER A 96 -23.95 -14.39 -15.83
C SER A 96 -25.18 -15.05 -15.20
N GLY A 97 -25.17 -16.39 -15.13
CA GLY A 97 -26.30 -17.15 -14.63
C GLY A 97 -26.53 -16.95 -13.13
N SER A 98 -25.45 -16.76 -12.35
CA SER A 98 -25.55 -16.53 -10.90
C SER A 98 -25.72 -15.06 -10.51
N GLY A 99 -25.53 -14.13 -11.45
CA GLY A 99 -25.42 -12.69 -11.16
C GLY A 99 -24.06 -12.28 -10.58
N ASN A 100 -23.12 -13.20 -10.41
CA ASN A 100 -21.76 -12.95 -9.94
C ASN A 100 -20.75 -12.97 -11.08
N ILE A 101 -19.54 -12.50 -10.79
CA ILE A 101 -18.38 -12.70 -11.67
C ILE A 101 -17.95 -14.17 -11.62
N GLU A 102 -18.04 -14.86 -12.75
CA GLU A 102 -17.68 -16.27 -12.94
C GLU A 102 -16.50 -16.43 -13.91
N ASN A 103 -16.26 -15.46 -14.81
CA ASN A 103 -15.19 -15.53 -15.80
C ASN A 103 -14.46 -14.18 -15.95
N TYR A 104 -13.20 -14.13 -15.51
CA TYR A 104 -12.35 -12.94 -15.64
C TYR A 104 -11.87 -12.65 -17.07
N ASN A 105 -12.07 -13.58 -18.02
CA ASN A 105 -11.84 -13.33 -19.45
C ASN A 105 -12.99 -12.59 -20.14
N ASP A 106 -14.05 -12.25 -19.40
CA ASP A 106 -15.19 -11.47 -19.88
C ASP A 106 -15.23 -10.10 -19.16
N PRO A 107 -14.70 -9.03 -19.78
CA PRO A 107 -14.65 -7.71 -19.17
C PRO A 107 -16.02 -7.14 -18.80
N GLU A 108 -17.07 -7.48 -19.54
CA GLU A 108 -18.44 -7.02 -19.25
C GLU A 108 -18.93 -7.62 -17.94
N GLN A 109 -18.71 -8.91 -17.75
CA GLN A 109 -19.06 -9.58 -16.52
C GLN A 109 -18.23 -9.04 -15.34
N VAL A 110 -16.92 -8.84 -15.51
CA VAL A 110 -16.04 -8.31 -14.44
C VAL A 110 -16.49 -6.94 -13.93
N ARG A 111 -17.15 -6.13 -14.77
CA ARG A 111 -17.54 -4.74 -14.46
C ARG A 111 -19.03 -4.51 -14.24
N ASN A 112 -19.88 -5.50 -14.50
CA ASN A 112 -21.34 -5.36 -14.37
C ASN A 112 -21.98 -6.40 -13.44
N CYS A 113 -21.22 -7.41 -12.99
CA CYS A 113 -21.71 -8.47 -12.11
C CYS A 113 -21.12 -8.36 -10.70
N LYS A 114 -21.77 -9.02 -9.74
CA LYS A 114 -21.38 -8.96 -8.33
C LYS A 114 -20.03 -9.61 -8.09
N LEU A 115 -19.09 -8.86 -7.55
CA LEU A 115 -17.85 -9.41 -6.99
C LEU A 115 -18.20 -10.17 -5.71
N VAL A 116 -18.11 -11.50 -5.75
CA VAL A 116 -18.39 -12.40 -4.59
C VAL A 116 -19.72 -12.10 -3.87
N GLY A 117 -20.77 -11.77 -4.62
CA GLY A 117 -22.11 -11.50 -4.09
C GLY A 117 -22.35 -10.06 -3.62
N LEU A 118 -21.35 -9.19 -3.66
CA LEU A 118 -21.48 -7.78 -3.30
C LEU A 118 -22.38 -7.03 -4.31
N PRO A 119 -23.51 -6.40 -3.88
CA PRO A 119 -24.37 -5.63 -4.76
C PRO A 119 -23.59 -4.56 -5.52
N ASP A 120 -23.55 -4.69 -6.85
CA ASP A 120 -22.72 -3.89 -7.75
C ASP A 120 -23.44 -2.59 -8.16
N LEU A 121 -22.85 -1.43 -7.90
CA LEU A 121 -23.45 -0.14 -8.21
C LEU A 121 -23.28 0.19 -9.69
N ILE A 122 -24.29 0.83 -10.29
CA ILE A 122 -24.16 1.42 -11.63
C ILE A 122 -23.42 2.75 -11.50
N VAL A 123 -22.09 2.71 -11.33
CA VAL A 123 -21.26 3.91 -11.11
C VAL A 123 -21.43 4.95 -12.22
N GLY A 124 -21.68 4.52 -13.46
CA GLY A 124 -21.96 5.41 -14.59
C GLY A 124 -23.28 6.17 -14.52
N LYS A 125 -24.25 5.76 -13.68
CA LYS A 125 -25.53 6.46 -13.51
C LYS A 125 -25.30 7.78 -12.78
N ASP A 126 -25.84 8.90 -13.32
CA ASP A 126 -25.60 10.24 -12.75
C ASP A 126 -25.87 10.33 -11.26
N TYR A 127 -27.02 9.81 -10.81
CA TYR A 127 -27.39 9.80 -9.39
C TYR A 127 -26.36 9.08 -8.51
N VAL A 128 -25.85 7.92 -8.97
CA VAL A 128 -24.85 7.13 -8.24
C VAL A 128 -23.52 7.85 -8.22
N ALA A 129 -23.06 8.36 -9.38
CA ALA A 129 -21.84 9.15 -9.48
C ALA A 129 -21.87 10.40 -8.60
N ASP A 130 -23.02 11.08 -8.52
CA ASP A 130 -23.21 12.26 -7.67
C ASP A 130 -23.15 11.90 -6.19
N LYS A 131 -23.77 10.79 -5.77
CA LYS A 131 -23.71 10.32 -4.38
C LYS A 131 -22.30 9.92 -3.95
N ILE A 132 -21.56 9.26 -4.83
CA ILE A 132 -20.15 8.93 -4.60
C ILE A 132 -19.30 10.22 -4.52
N ALA A 133 -19.50 11.15 -5.46
CA ALA A 133 -18.77 12.41 -5.47
C ALA A 133 -19.10 13.28 -4.25
N GLU A 134 -20.35 13.28 -3.76
CA GLU A 134 -20.78 13.95 -2.53
C GLU A 134 -19.96 13.42 -1.33
N PHE A 135 -19.89 12.10 -1.17
CA PHE A 135 -19.09 11.44 -0.14
C PHE A 135 -17.60 11.81 -0.24
N MET A 136 -16.99 11.69 -1.41
CA MET A 136 -15.57 11.98 -1.60
C MET A 136 -15.26 13.48 -1.42
N ASN A 137 -16.16 14.37 -1.88
CA ASN A 137 -16.01 15.82 -1.69
C ASN A 137 -16.14 16.22 -0.22
N ARG A 138 -17.00 15.55 0.56
CA ARG A 138 -17.05 15.73 2.02
C ARG A 138 -15.69 15.43 2.66
N LEU A 139 -15.02 14.35 2.24
CA LEU A 139 -13.69 14.00 2.73
C LEU A 139 -12.61 15.02 2.31
N ILE A 140 -12.69 15.54 1.08
CA ILE A 140 -11.81 16.62 0.60
C ILE A 140 -12.01 17.89 1.45
N ASP A 141 -13.26 18.26 1.71
CA ASP A 141 -13.61 19.43 2.55
C ASP A 141 -13.16 19.24 4.01
N ILE A 142 -13.09 18.01 4.52
CA ILE A 142 -12.49 17.72 5.83
C ILE A 142 -10.97 17.97 5.79
N GLY A 143 -10.31 17.71 4.66
CA GLY A 143 -8.88 17.91 4.47
C GLY A 143 -8.12 16.63 4.14
N VAL A 144 -8.77 15.62 3.56
CA VAL A 144 -8.10 14.43 3.01
C VAL A 144 -7.33 14.83 1.75
N ALA A 145 -6.13 14.26 1.56
CA ALA A 145 -5.25 14.59 0.43
C ALA A 145 -5.51 13.74 -0.82
N GLY A 146 -6.22 12.62 -0.69
CA GLY A 146 -6.44 11.70 -1.79
C GLY A 146 -7.11 10.38 -1.41
N PHE A 147 -7.17 9.46 -2.39
CA PHE A 147 -7.95 8.23 -2.31
C PHE A 147 -7.23 7.02 -2.90
N ARG A 148 -7.32 5.88 -2.23
CA ARG A 148 -7.30 4.56 -2.87
C ARG A 148 -8.72 4.31 -3.37
N ILE A 149 -8.89 3.98 -4.64
CA ILE A 149 -10.18 3.53 -5.16
C ILE A 149 -10.15 2.01 -5.17
N ASP A 150 -10.91 1.42 -4.24
CA ASP A 150 -11.07 -0.03 -4.09
C ASP A 150 -11.75 -0.65 -5.31
N ALA A 151 -11.37 -1.89 -5.64
CA ALA A 151 -12.01 -2.70 -6.66
C ALA A 151 -12.14 -1.99 -8.04
N ALA A 152 -11.21 -1.10 -8.38
CA ALA A 152 -11.31 -0.27 -9.59
C ALA A 152 -11.32 -1.07 -10.89
N LYS A 153 -10.72 -2.27 -10.90
CA LYS A 153 -10.86 -3.24 -12.00
C LYS A 153 -12.31 -3.56 -12.35
N HIS A 154 -13.19 -3.55 -11.36
CA HIS A 154 -14.61 -3.88 -11.45
C HIS A 154 -15.46 -2.66 -11.83
N MET A 155 -14.86 -1.49 -12.06
CA MET A 155 -15.54 -0.31 -12.57
C MET A 155 -15.02 0.04 -13.96
N TRP A 156 -15.90 0.55 -14.82
CA TRP A 156 -15.50 1.07 -16.12
C TRP A 156 -14.62 2.32 -15.96
N PRO A 157 -13.51 2.45 -16.73
CA PRO A 157 -12.69 3.66 -16.72
C PRO A 157 -13.50 4.94 -16.97
N ALA A 158 -14.48 4.89 -17.89
CA ALA A 158 -15.34 6.04 -18.18
C ALA A 158 -16.20 6.47 -16.98
N ASP A 159 -16.73 5.52 -16.22
CA ASP A 159 -17.55 5.77 -15.04
C ASP A 159 -16.73 6.34 -13.89
N LEU A 160 -15.51 5.81 -13.69
CA LEU A 160 -14.55 6.38 -12.75
C LEU A 160 -14.19 7.82 -13.12
N ASN A 161 -13.94 8.10 -14.41
CA ASN A 161 -13.64 9.46 -14.87
C ASN A 161 -14.81 10.42 -14.58
N LYS A 162 -16.06 9.94 -14.71
CA LYS A 162 -17.26 10.72 -14.39
C LYS A 162 -17.30 11.13 -12.91
N VAL A 163 -16.94 10.23 -12.00
CA VAL A 163 -16.81 10.54 -10.56
C VAL A 163 -15.65 11.51 -10.31
N ILE A 164 -14.47 11.23 -10.86
CA ILE A 164 -13.25 12.02 -10.62
C ILE A 164 -13.41 13.46 -11.09
N ASN A 165 -14.06 13.68 -12.23
CA ASN A 165 -14.31 15.03 -12.75
C ASN A 165 -15.27 15.85 -11.88
N LYS A 166 -16.07 15.21 -11.02
CA LYS A 166 -16.93 15.88 -10.04
C LYS A 166 -16.21 16.21 -8.72
N LEU A 167 -14.98 15.72 -8.52
CA LEU A 167 -14.22 16.01 -7.30
C LEU A 167 -13.76 17.46 -7.25
N LYS A 168 -13.76 18.04 -6.07
CA LYS A 168 -13.21 19.36 -5.76
C LYS A 168 -11.69 19.34 -5.84
N ASN A 169 -11.12 20.53 -5.95
CA ASN A 169 -9.72 20.73 -5.58
C ASN A 169 -9.57 20.54 -4.06
N LEU A 170 -8.38 20.15 -3.64
CA LEU A 170 -7.99 20.08 -2.24
C LEU A 170 -8.10 21.46 -1.57
N ARG A 171 -8.32 21.45 -0.26
CA ARG A 171 -8.39 22.63 0.58
C ARG A 171 -7.16 23.52 0.43
N SER A 172 -7.36 24.73 -0.12
CA SER A 172 -6.27 25.63 -0.45
C SER A 172 -5.51 26.17 0.76
N ASP A 173 -6.16 26.22 1.92
CA ASP A 173 -5.55 26.61 3.20
C ASP A 173 -4.56 25.56 3.74
N ILE A 174 -4.67 24.30 3.32
CA ILE A 174 -3.79 23.21 3.72
C ILE A 174 -2.77 22.88 2.63
N TYR A 175 -3.21 22.87 1.37
CA TYR A 175 -2.45 22.32 0.23
C TYR A 175 -2.00 23.37 -0.80
N GLY A 176 -2.44 24.62 -0.65
CA GLY A 176 -2.30 25.66 -1.68
C GLY A 176 -3.36 25.56 -2.78
N GLY A 177 -3.44 26.58 -3.62
CA GLY A 177 -4.45 26.67 -4.69
C GLY A 177 -4.30 25.60 -5.78
N ASN A 178 -5.43 25.23 -6.39
CA ASN A 178 -5.52 24.39 -7.60
C ASN A 178 -4.82 23.03 -7.53
N LYS A 179 -4.79 22.40 -6.34
CA LYS A 179 -4.30 21.02 -6.17
C LYS A 179 -5.46 20.04 -6.28
N ARG A 180 -5.29 18.98 -7.08
CA ARG A 180 -6.24 17.86 -7.19
C ARG A 180 -5.92 16.79 -6.14
N PRO A 181 -6.91 16.01 -5.66
CA PRO A 181 -6.65 14.87 -4.79
C PRO A 181 -5.73 13.86 -5.49
N PHE A 182 -4.79 13.29 -4.75
CA PHE A 182 -3.99 12.17 -5.23
C PHE A 182 -4.87 10.92 -5.31
N ILE A 183 -4.88 10.24 -6.45
CA ILE A 183 -5.70 9.05 -6.64
C ILE A 183 -4.79 7.91 -7.08
N TYR A 184 -5.06 6.72 -6.54
CA TYR A 184 -4.58 5.48 -7.14
C TYR A 184 -5.68 4.43 -7.15
N PHE A 185 -5.79 3.72 -8.27
CA PHE A 185 -6.77 2.67 -8.48
C PHE A 185 -6.21 1.32 -8.08
N GLU A 186 -6.99 0.54 -7.35
CA GLU A 186 -6.72 -0.88 -7.23
C GLU A 186 -7.16 -1.61 -8.50
N VAL A 187 -6.19 -1.95 -9.36
CA VAL A 187 -6.43 -2.83 -10.51
C VAL A 187 -5.46 -3.99 -10.44
N ILE A 188 -5.96 -5.16 -10.04
CA ILE A 188 -5.18 -6.39 -10.03
C ILE A 188 -5.00 -6.86 -11.49
N ASP A 189 -3.83 -6.61 -12.06
CA ASP A 189 -3.39 -7.12 -13.36
C ASP A 189 -2.04 -7.82 -13.21
N LEU A 190 -2.06 -9.16 -13.25
CA LEU A 190 -0.86 -10.00 -13.23
C LEU A 190 -0.48 -10.51 -14.63
N GLY A 191 -1.14 -10.02 -15.69
CA GLY A 191 -1.12 -10.61 -17.03
C GLY A 191 -2.15 -11.73 -17.22
N GLY A 192 -2.37 -12.13 -18.48
CA GLY A 192 -3.26 -13.25 -18.83
C GLY A 192 -4.77 -12.93 -18.89
N GLU A 193 -5.20 -11.75 -18.41
CA GLU A 193 -6.59 -11.31 -18.46
C GLU A 193 -6.79 -10.13 -19.42
N PRO A 194 -7.99 -9.92 -19.98
CA PRO A 194 -8.26 -8.87 -20.97
C PRO A 194 -8.24 -7.44 -20.40
N ILE A 195 -8.66 -7.23 -19.15
CA ILE A 195 -8.63 -5.90 -18.51
C ILE A 195 -7.20 -5.56 -18.12
N LYS A 196 -6.72 -4.38 -18.55
CA LYS A 196 -5.34 -3.94 -18.28
C LYS A 196 -5.30 -2.81 -17.28
N ASN A 197 -4.30 -2.81 -16.42
CA ASN A 197 -4.03 -1.67 -15.54
C ASN A 197 -3.76 -0.37 -16.33
N THR A 198 -3.21 -0.47 -17.55
CA THR A 198 -2.98 0.67 -18.45
C THR A 198 -4.27 1.33 -18.96
N ASP A 199 -5.43 0.69 -18.84
CA ASP A 199 -6.71 1.33 -19.14
C ASP A 199 -7.05 2.45 -18.14
N TYR A 200 -6.40 2.45 -16.97
CA TYR A 200 -6.68 3.36 -15.85
C TYR A 200 -5.59 4.43 -15.64
N THR A 201 -4.37 4.20 -16.14
CA THR A 201 -3.24 5.13 -15.97
C THR A 201 -3.43 6.53 -16.59
N PRO A 202 -4.26 6.73 -17.64
CA PRO A 202 -4.53 8.09 -18.13
C PRO A 202 -5.25 8.99 -17.12
N MET A 203 -5.91 8.41 -16.11
CA MET A 203 -6.69 9.15 -15.11
C MET A 203 -5.91 9.37 -13.81
N ALA A 204 -5.25 8.33 -13.31
CA ALA A 204 -4.53 8.36 -12.03
C ALA A 204 -3.52 7.22 -11.93
N ARG A 205 -2.79 7.15 -10.81
CA ARG A 205 -1.89 6.01 -10.57
C ARG A 205 -2.68 4.71 -10.41
N VAL A 206 -1.99 3.59 -10.55
CA VAL A 206 -2.55 2.25 -10.39
C VAL A 206 -1.64 1.40 -9.51
N SER A 207 -2.23 0.56 -8.66
CA SER A 207 -1.52 -0.44 -7.88
C SER A 207 -0.82 -1.45 -8.80
N GLU A 208 0.52 -1.44 -8.83
CA GLU A 208 1.32 -2.37 -9.63
C GLU A 208 1.59 -3.65 -8.83
N PHE A 209 0.61 -4.56 -8.79
CA PHE A 209 0.69 -5.81 -8.02
C PHE A 209 1.80 -6.76 -8.46
N ARG A 210 2.29 -6.64 -9.70
CA ARG A 210 3.45 -7.43 -10.15
C ARG A 210 4.72 -7.04 -9.41
N TYR A 211 4.81 -5.81 -8.88
CA TYR A 211 5.95 -5.36 -8.09
C TYR A 211 6.20 -6.27 -6.88
N GLY A 212 5.19 -6.40 -5.99
CA GLY A 212 5.28 -7.23 -4.80
C GLY A 212 5.48 -8.71 -5.13
N LYS A 213 4.79 -9.22 -6.16
CA LYS A 213 4.93 -10.61 -6.64
C LYS A 213 6.35 -10.91 -7.09
N PHE A 214 6.89 -10.16 -8.06
CA PHE A 214 8.21 -10.43 -8.63
C PHE A 214 9.32 -10.20 -7.61
N LEU A 215 9.20 -9.16 -6.77
CA LEU A 215 10.17 -8.92 -5.69
C LEU A 215 10.17 -10.07 -4.68
N SER A 216 8.99 -10.58 -4.30
CA SER A 216 8.88 -11.74 -3.39
C SER A 216 9.50 -13.00 -4.00
N GLU A 217 9.26 -13.28 -5.29
CA GLU A 217 9.88 -14.39 -6.01
C GLU A 217 11.42 -14.28 -6.01
N VAL A 218 11.96 -13.09 -6.27
CA VAL A 218 13.40 -12.83 -6.28
C VAL A 218 14.02 -13.00 -4.89
N VAL A 219 13.45 -12.37 -3.86
CA VAL A 219 14.00 -12.42 -2.50
C VAL A 219 13.87 -13.83 -1.90
N ARG A 220 12.80 -14.57 -2.21
CA ARG A 220 12.65 -15.98 -1.84
C ARG A 220 13.48 -16.94 -2.71
N LYS A 221 14.20 -16.44 -3.72
CA LYS A 221 15.03 -17.24 -4.65
C LYS A 221 14.22 -18.30 -5.42
N LYS A 222 12.94 -18.03 -5.71
CA LYS A 222 12.03 -18.98 -6.38
C LYS A 222 12.31 -19.09 -7.86
N ASN A 223 12.12 -20.28 -8.44
CA ASN A 223 12.21 -20.52 -9.89
C ASN A 223 13.52 -20.00 -10.51
N GLY A 224 14.63 -20.06 -9.77
CA GLY A 224 15.94 -19.57 -10.22
C GLY A 224 16.09 -18.05 -10.24
N GLN A 225 15.12 -17.29 -9.70
CA GLN A 225 15.21 -15.85 -9.53
C GLN A 225 16.30 -15.47 -8.52
N LYS A 226 16.97 -14.35 -8.80
CA LYS A 226 18.16 -13.90 -8.06
C LYS A 226 18.18 -12.37 -7.96
N LEU A 227 18.75 -11.83 -6.89
CA LEU A 227 18.79 -10.37 -6.70
C LEU A 227 19.51 -9.65 -7.86
N ARG A 228 20.50 -10.28 -8.51
CA ARG A 228 21.18 -9.68 -9.67
C ARG A 228 20.25 -9.25 -10.81
N TYR A 229 19.09 -9.89 -10.96
CA TYR A 229 18.16 -9.59 -12.04
C TYR A 229 17.39 -8.28 -11.81
N LEU A 230 17.47 -7.71 -10.61
CA LEU A 230 16.80 -6.45 -10.28
C LEU A 230 17.49 -5.21 -10.87
N ASN A 231 18.57 -5.35 -11.65
CA ASN A 231 19.33 -4.24 -12.23
C ASN A 231 18.50 -3.36 -13.20
N ASN A 232 17.36 -3.86 -13.67
CA ASN A 232 16.39 -3.16 -14.51
C ASN A 232 14.95 -3.27 -13.96
N PHE A 233 14.78 -3.45 -12.64
CA PHE A 233 13.48 -3.68 -12.01
C PHE A 233 12.51 -2.51 -12.22
N GLY A 234 11.24 -2.81 -12.55
CA GLY A 234 10.24 -1.84 -12.97
C GLY A 234 9.76 -2.11 -14.40
N THR A 235 9.79 -1.10 -15.27
CA THR A 235 9.32 -1.23 -16.67
C THR A 235 10.06 -2.31 -17.47
N GLY A 236 11.35 -2.55 -17.18
CA GLY A 236 12.12 -3.64 -17.78
C GLY A 236 11.59 -5.05 -17.47
N TRP A 237 10.73 -5.15 -16.45
CA TRP A 237 10.01 -6.37 -16.05
C TRP A 237 8.55 -6.39 -16.55
N GLY A 238 8.21 -5.51 -17.50
CA GLY A 238 6.87 -5.39 -18.08
C GLY A 238 5.87 -4.65 -17.19
N MET A 239 6.32 -4.02 -16.09
CA MET A 239 5.49 -3.18 -15.24
C MET A 239 5.09 -1.87 -15.94
N ILE A 240 4.04 -1.20 -15.45
CA ILE A 240 3.61 0.11 -15.97
C ILE A 240 4.69 1.19 -15.78
N ASN A 241 4.46 2.39 -16.33
CA ASN A 241 5.42 3.48 -16.19
C ASN A 241 5.61 3.87 -14.71
N ASP A 242 6.83 4.27 -14.38
CA ASP A 242 7.23 4.73 -13.04
C ASP A 242 6.27 5.80 -12.45
N GLY A 243 5.94 6.81 -13.27
CA GLY A 243 5.03 7.89 -12.91
C GLY A 243 3.58 7.45 -12.64
N ASP A 244 3.19 6.27 -13.12
CA ASP A 244 1.83 5.74 -13.02
C ASP A 244 1.70 4.70 -11.89
N ALA A 245 2.82 4.19 -11.37
CA ALA A 245 2.80 3.11 -10.40
C ALA A 245 2.64 3.59 -8.95
N GLN A 246 1.71 2.99 -8.24
CA GLN A 246 1.78 2.83 -6.79
C GLN A 246 2.29 1.41 -6.51
N ILE A 247 3.30 1.29 -5.64
CA ILE A 247 3.98 0.02 -5.38
C ILE A 247 3.93 -0.35 -3.91
N MET A 248 4.00 -1.65 -3.64
CA MET A 248 4.06 -2.22 -2.31
C MET A 248 4.74 -3.60 -2.35
N VAL A 249 5.30 -4.03 -1.22
CA VAL A 249 5.74 -5.43 -1.05
C VAL A 249 4.51 -6.32 -0.86
N ASP A 250 3.69 -5.95 0.11
CA ASP A 250 2.40 -6.57 0.45
C ASP A 250 1.32 -5.50 0.65
N ASN A 251 0.07 -5.93 0.60
CA ASN A 251 -1.09 -5.14 1.00
C ASN A 251 -1.92 -5.94 2.03
N HIS A 252 -3.05 -5.36 2.45
CA HIS A 252 -3.89 -5.97 3.46
C HIS A 252 -4.59 -7.27 3.00
N ASP A 253 -4.86 -7.45 1.71
CA ASP A 253 -5.40 -8.71 1.16
C ASP A 253 -4.32 -9.79 1.03
N ASN A 254 -3.26 -9.50 0.27
CA ASN A 254 -2.31 -10.53 -0.16
C ASN A 254 -1.37 -11.00 0.95
N GLN A 255 -1.22 -10.23 2.03
CA GLN A 255 -0.55 -10.73 3.23
C GLN A 255 -1.32 -11.86 3.94
N ARG A 256 -2.60 -12.05 3.59
CA ARG A 256 -3.48 -13.13 4.07
C ARG A 256 -3.70 -14.22 3.03
N GLY A 257 -3.09 -14.10 1.84
CA GLY A 257 -3.35 -14.99 0.71
C GLY A 257 -4.59 -14.63 -0.11
N HIS A 258 -5.31 -13.55 0.23
CA HIS A 258 -6.38 -13.00 -0.60
C HIS A 258 -5.80 -12.16 -1.75
N GLY A 259 -6.53 -12.03 -2.86
CA GLY A 259 -6.13 -11.15 -3.95
C GLY A 259 -4.90 -11.65 -4.73
N ALA A 260 -3.99 -10.74 -5.08
CA ALA A 260 -2.98 -10.96 -6.10
C ALA A 260 -1.63 -11.45 -5.56
N GLY A 261 -1.01 -12.41 -6.28
CA GLY A 261 0.42 -12.71 -6.18
C GLY A 261 0.79 -13.93 -5.35
N GLY A 262 -0.13 -14.50 -4.57
CA GLY A 262 0.08 -15.76 -3.85
C GLY A 262 1.10 -15.62 -2.70
N ASP A 263 2.24 -16.31 -2.80
CA ASP A 263 3.27 -16.33 -1.74
C ASP A 263 4.12 -15.04 -1.69
N ILE A 264 3.48 -13.97 -1.21
CA ILE A 264 4.05 -12.65 -1.01
C ILE A 264 4.86 -12.61 0.31
N LEU A 265 5.91 -11.79 0.35
CA LEU A 265 6.63 -11.48 1.58
C LEU A 265 5.76 -10.67 2.53
N THR A 266 5.69 -11.07 3.80
CA THR A 266 4.92 -10.35 4.83
C THR A 266 5.75 -10.17 6.10
N PHE A 267 5.21 -9.49 7.11
CA PHE A 267 5.88 -9.41 8.42
C PHE A 267 6.17 -10.78 9.06
N PHE A 268 5.45 -11.85 8.68
CA PHE A 268 5.77 -13.22 9.11
C PHE A 268 7.15 -13.69 8.60
N ASP A 269 7.64 -13.10 7.52
CA ASP A 269 8.95 -13.36 6.92
C ASP A 269 9.97 -12.29 7.33
N GLY A 270 9.96 -11.84 8.59
CA GLY A 270 10.59 -10.58 9.03
C GLY A 270 11.99 -10.27 8.48
N ARG A 271 12.88 -11.26 8.36
CA ARG A 271 14.21 -11.08 7.74
C ARG A 271 14.11 -10.75 6.24
N LEU A 272 13.39 -11.56 5.47
CA LEU A 272 13.23 -11.37 4.03
C LEU A 272 12.34 -10.17 3.69
N TYR A 273 11.33 -9.90 4.53
CA TYR A 273 10.45 -8.73 4.38
C TYR A 273 11.23 -7.42 4.50
N LYS A 274 12.16 -7.33 5.46
CA LYS A 274 13.07 -6.18 5.58
C LYS A 274 13.97 -6.03 4.35
N ILE A 275 14.45 -7.13 3.76
CA ILE A 275 15.23 -7.09 2.51
C ILE A 275 14.39 -6.52 1.35
N GLY A 276 13.20 -7.07 1.12
CA GLY A 276 12.31 -6.60 0.07
C GLY A 276 11.91 -5.13 0.25
N THR A 277 11.54 -4.75 1.48
CA THR A 277 11.15 -3.37 1.80
C THR A 277 12.31 -2.38 1.67
N ALA A 278 13.52 -2.76 2.10
CA ALA A 278 14.71 -1.93 1.94
C ALA A 278 15.04 -1.73 0.44
N PHE A 279 14.98 -2.79 -0.36
CA PHE A 279 15.14 -2.68 -1.81
C PHE A 279 14.09 -1.74 -2.42
N MET A 280 12.81 -1.91 -2.07
CA MET A 280 11.73 -1.04 -2.57
C MET A 280 11.95 0.43 -2.26
N LEU A 281 12.41 0.75 -1.05
CA LEU A 281 12.63 2.13 -0.64
C LEU A 281 13.90 2.73 -1.26
N ALA A 282 14.93 1.91 -1.50
CA ALA A 282 16.17 2.33 -2.17
C ALA A 282 16.01 2.51 -3.68
N TRP A 283 15.22 1.66 -4.35
CA TRP A 283 15.02 1.66 -5.80
C TRP A 283 14.08 2.81 -6.23
N PRO A 284 14.37 3.56 -7.32
CA PRO A 284 13.62 4.79 -7.64
C PRO A 284 12.18 4.56 -8.08
N TYR A 285 11.87 3.40 -8.68
CA TYR A 285 10.58 3.11 -9.30
C TYR A 285 9.40 3.26 -8.33
N GLY A 286 8.28 3.80 -8.83
CA GLY A 286 6.97 3.87 -8.22
C GLY A 286 6.84 4.83 -7.03
N TYR A 287 5.58 5.02 -6.62
CA TYR A 287 5.22 5.63 -5.34
C TYR A 287 5.02 4.53 -4.28
N PRO A 288 5.95 4.35 -3.32
CA PRO A 288 5.88 3.24 -2.37
C PRO A 288 4.87 3.47 -1.26
N VAL A 289 4.15 2.40 -0.92
CA VAL A 289 3.32 2.30 0.28
C VAL A 289 3.89 1.20 1.16
N ILE A 290 4.17 1.56 2.41
CA ILE A 290 4.64 0.62 3.44
C ILE A 290 3.42 0.09 4.18
N MET A 291 3.29 -1.23 4.26
CA MET A 291 2.24 -1.86 5.05
C MET A 291 2.52 -1.71 6.55
N SER A 292 1.45 -1.60 7.35
CA SER A 292 1.54 -1.65 8.81
C SER A 292 0.37 -2.47 9.32
N SER A 293 0.69 -3.59 9.96
CA SER A 293 -0.24 -4.69 10.19
C SER A 293 -0.56 -4.85 11.68
N TYR A 294 -1.50 -5.75 11.93
CA TYR A 294 -1.70 -6.42 13.21
C TYR A 294 -1.40 -7.90 13.06
N ASN A 295 -1.10 -8.57 14.16
CA ASN A 295 -0.87 -10.01 14.20
C ASN A 295 -2.21 -10.75 14.10
N PHE A 296 -2.25 -11.83 13.31
CA PHE A 296 -3.42 -12.68 13.13
C PHE A 296 -3.01 -14.14 12.96
N ASN A 297 -3.95 -15.05 13.22
CA ASN A 297 -3.78 -16.47 12.91
C ASN A 297 -3.85 -16.65 11.39
N ARG A 298 -2.77 -17.12 10.77
CA ARG A 298 -2.73 -17.34 9.31
C ARG A 298 -3.72 -18.40 8.80
N ALA A 299 -4.25 -19.25 9.69
CA ALA A 299 -5.31 -20.20 9.35
C ALA A 299 -6.72 -19.57 9.37
N ASP A 300 -6.86 -18.34 9.89
CA ASP A 300 -8.08 -17.54 9.87
C ASP A 300 -7.80 -16.24 9.10
N ASP A 301 -7.97 -16.31 7.79
CA ASP A 301 -7.75 -15.19 6.87
C ASP A 301 -8.80 -14.08 7.01
N GLY A 302 -9.89 -14.33 7.74
CA GLY A 302 -10.92 -13.37 8.08
C GLY A 302 -10.63 -12.56 9.35
N GLN A 303 -9.68 -12.99 10.19
CA GLN A 303 -9.49 -12.42 11.53
C GLN A 303 -9.35 -10.89 11.52
N GLY A 304 -10.22 -10.23 12.28
CA GLY A 304 -10.22 -8.77 12.46
C GLY A 304 -9.04 -8.25 13.29
N PRO A 305 -8.88 -6.92 13.39
CA PRO A 305 -7.85 -6.29 14.22
C PRO A 305 -7.99 -6.66 15.71
N PRO A 306 -6.93 -6.49 16.51
CA PRO A 306 -6.97 -6.65 17.96
C PRO A 306 -8.16 -5.89 18.56
N SER A 307 -8.94 -6.57 19.38
CA SER A 307 -10.20 -6.02 19.89
C SER A 307 -10.57 -6.49 21.28
N ASP A 308 -11.46 -5.73 21.92
CA ASP A 308 -12.09 -6.11 23.17
C ASP A 308 -13.18 -7.19 22.94
N GLY A 309 -13.80 -7.66 24.02
CA GLY A 309 -14.86 -8.66 23.97
C GLY A 309 -16.15 -8.20 23.27
N SER A 310 -16.32 -6.90 23.04
CA SER A 310 -17.43 -6.32 22.26
C SER A 310 -17.08 -6.14 20.77
N GLY A 311 -15.83 -6.45 20.40
CA GLY A 311 -15.33 -6.25 19.06
C GLY A 311 -14.96 -4.79 18.75
N ASN A 312 -14.76 -3.91 19.74
CA ASN A 312 -14.16 -2.59 19.49
C ASN A 312 -12.66 -2.74 19.28
N THR A 313 -12.07 -1.98 18.36
CA THR A 313 -10.63 -2.07 18.09
C THR A 313 -9.82 -1.53 19.27
N ASN A 314 -8.84 -2.31 19.73
CA ASN A 314 -7.95 -1.92 20.81
C ASN A 314 -6.98 -0.81 20.36
N SER A 315 -6.64 0.09 21.29
CA SER A 315 -5.61 1.10 21.06
C SER A 315 -4.25 0.48 20.71
N VAL A 316 -3.47 1.21 19.91
CA VAL A 316 -2.06 0.88 19.66
C VAL A 316 -1.25 1.25 20.90
N ILE A 317 -0.57 0.26 21.49
CA ILE A 317 0.34 0.47 22.64
C ILE A 317 1.73 0.75 22.08
N ILE A 318 2.39 1.81 22.55
CA ILE A 318 3.79 2.10 22.19
C ILE A 318 4.68 1.69 23.36
N ASN A 319 5.60 0.77 23.09
CA ASN A 319 6.57 0.26 24.06
C ASN A 319 7.75 1.24 24.23
N ALA A 320 8.56 1.05 25.27
CA ALA A 320 9.71 1.91 25.57
C ALA A 320 10.78 1.92 24.46
N ASP A 321 10.90 0.82 23.71
CA ASP A 321 11.80 0.69 22.55
C ASP A 321 11.18 1.23 21.24
N SER A 322 10.05 1.94 21.32
CA SER A 322 9.25 2.45 20.21
C SER A 322 8.56 1.41 19.32
N SER A 323 8.66 0.10 19.65
CA SER A 323 7.83 -0.94 19.03
C SER A 323 6.37 -0.82 19.47
N CYS A 324 5.48 -1.57 18.82
CA CYS A 324 4.07 -1.64 19.21
C CYS A 324 3.76 -2.89 20.03
N GLY A 325 2.82 -2.76 20.96
CA GLY A 325 2.23 -3.85 21.73
C GLY A 325 0.75 -4.09 21.38
N GLY A 326 0.08 -4.96 22.12
CA GLY A 326 -1.37 -5.19 21.99
C GLY A 326 -1.80 -5.89 20.70
N GLY A 327 -0.88 -6.63 20.06
CA GLY A 327 -1.14 -7.34 18.80
C GLY A 327 -0.89 -6.51 17.55
N TRP A 328 -0.43 -5.25 17.66
CA TRP A 328 -0.03 -4.43 16.51
C TRP A 328 1.43 -4.70 16.13
N ILE A 329 1.70 -4.93 14.84
CA ILE A 329 3.04 -5.25 14.35
C ILE A 329 3.90 -4.00 14.15
N CYS A 330 3.30 -2.96 13.56
CA CYS A 330 3.95 -1.67 13.30
C CYS A 330 5.28 -1.78 12.54
N GLU A 331 5.29 -2.43 11.38
CA GLU A 331 6.44 -2.54 10.47
C GLU A 331 7.05 -1.17 10.17
N HIS A 332 6.21 -0.13 10.03
CA HIS A 332 6.64 1.26 9.84
C HIS A 332 7.51 1.83 10.99
N ARG A 333 7.56 1.17 12.16
CA ARG A 333 8.41 1.51 13.32
C ARG A 333 9.65 0.63 13.44
N TRP A 334 9.80 -0.38 12.59
CA TRP A 334 11.03 -1.16 12.55
C TRP A 334 12.16 -0.27 12.04
N ARG A 335 13.30 -0.25 12.74
CA ARG A 335 14.44 0.62 12.42
C ARG A 335 14.85 0.54 10.95
N GLN A 336 14.95 -0.68 10.46
CA GLN A 336 15.31 -1.00 9.09
C GLN A 336 14.33 -0.42 8.07
N ILE A 337 13.06 -0.23 8.43
CA ILE A 337 12.02 0.30 7.54
C ILE A 337 11.92 1.83 7.65
N TYR A 338 11.82 2.40 8.86
CA TYR A 338 11.73 3.87 8.98
C TYR A 338 13.01 4.57 8.51
N ASN A 339 14.18 3.96 8.71
CA ASN A 339 15.42 4.53 8.18
C ASN A 339 15.53 4.38 6.67
N MET A 340 14.95 3.34 6.07
CA MET A 340 14.89 3.25 4.62
C MET A 340 13.88 4.22 4.00
N ALA A 341 12.84 4.63 4.74
CA ALA A 341 12.01 5.77 4.34
C ALA A 341 12.82 7.08 4.36
N ARG A 342 13.66 7.29 5.38
CA ARG A 342 14.61 8.42 5.43
C ARG A 342 15.67 8.34 4.32
N PHE A 343 16.16 7.16 4.00
CA PHE A 343 17.07 6.90 2.88
C PHE A 343 16.43 7.35 1.56
N ARG A 344 15.17 6.96 1.30
CA ARG A 344 14.45 7.38 0.09
C ARG A 344 14.34 8.90 0.02
N ASN A 345 14.02 9.55 1.14
CA ASN A 345 13.95 11.02 1.20
C ASN A 345 15.30 11.67 0.94
N ALA A 346 16.40 11.13 1.49
CA ALA A 346 17.75 11.63 1.26
C ALA A 346 18.20 11.44 -0.20
N ALA A 347 17.86 10.30 -0.81
CA ALA A 347 18.14 10.00 -2.21
C ALA A 347 17.32 10.90 -3.17
N GLY A 348 16.08 11.23 -2.82
CA GLY A 348 15.18 12.00 -3.68
C GLY A 348 15.00 11.34 -5.06
N PHE A 349 15.14 12.14 -6.12
CA PHE A 349 14.95 11.71 -7.52
C PHE A 349 16.24 11.23 -8.21
N GLU A 350 17.34 11.03 -7.48
CA GLU A 350 18.60 10.57 -8.07
C GLU A 350 18.43 9.27 -8.85
N SER A 351 19.10 9.08 -9.98
CA SER A 351 19.07 7.82 -10.70
C SER A 351 19.86 6.73 -9.96
N VAL A 352 19.62 5.47 -10.33
CA VAL A 352 20.51 4.37 -9.91
C VAL A 352 21.86 4.53 -10.61
N GLN A 353 22.94 4.38 -9.86
CA GLN A 353 24.32 4.39 -10.34
C GLN A 353 25.13 3.34 -9.58
N ASN A 354 26.34 3.04 -10.05
CA ASN A 354 27.28 2.10 -9.39
C ASN A 354 26.64 0.75 -9.05
N TRP A 355 25.81 0.21 -9.95
CA TRP A 355 25.28 -1.14 -9.79
C TRP A 355 26.43 -2.14 -9.77
N TRP A 356 26.40 -3.05 -8.80
CA TRP A 356 27.29 -4.20 -8.68
C TRP A 356 26.47 -5.42 -8.29
N ASP A 357 26.84 -6.57 -8.85
CA ASP A 357 26.35 -7.88 -8.40
C ASP A 357 27.44 -8.94 -8.53
N ASN A 358 27.35 -10.00 -7.74
CA ASN A 358 28.27 -11.13 -7.78
C ASN A 358 27.85 -12.23 -8.78
N GLY A 359 26.90 -11.96 -9.69
CA GLY A 359 26.27 -12.99 -10.51
C GLY A 359 25.27 -13.88 -9.77
N ASN A 360 24.93 -13.57 -8.51
CA ASN A 360 23.95 -14.30 -7.69
C ASN A 360 23.08 -13.36 -6.82
N ASN A 361 23.12 -13.48 -5.48
CA ASN A 361 22.25 -12.74 -4.56
C ASN A 361 23.02 -11.76 -3.65
N GLN A 362 24.20 -11.31 -4.08
CA GLN A 362 24.84 -10.13 -3.52
C GLN A 362 24.74 -9.01 -4.53
N ILE A 363 24.12 -7.90 -4.12
CA ILE A 363 23.97 -6.71 -4.96
C ILE A 363 24.32 -5.45 -4.19
N ALA A 364 24.73 -4.42 -4.91
CA ALA A 364 24.91 -3.07 -4.38
C ALA A 364 24.57 -2.04 -5.45
N PHE A 365 24.09 -0.87 -5.01
CA PHE A 365 23.93 0.27 -5.89
C PHE A 365 23.83 1.58 -5.09
N SER A 366 24.01 2.68 -5.80
CA SER A 366 23.86 4.04 -5.29
C SER A 366 22.68 4.76 -5.94
N ARG A 367 22.17 5.77 -5.23
CA ARG A 367 21.26 6.78 -5.75
C ARG A 367 22.04 8.08 -5.89
N GLY A 368 22.62 8.26 -7.08
CA GLY A 368 23.58 9.32 -7.35
C GLY A 368 24.68 9.40 -6.31
N SER A 369 25.01 10.61 -5.87
CA SER A 369 25.98 10.86 -4.79
C SER A 369 25.32 11.01 -3.41
N LYS A 370 24.07 10.54 -3.23
CA LYS A 370 23.27 10.81 -2.02
C LYS A 370 23.05 9.61 -1.12
N ALA A 371 22.96 8.41 -1.67
CA ALA A 371 22.70 7.21 -0.89
C ALA A 371 23.30 5.96 -1.52
N PHE A 372 23.66 4.96 -0.72
CA PHE A 372 24.26 3.70 -1.17
C PHE A 372 23.76 2.53 -0.30
N ILE A 373 23.41 1.42 -0.93
CA ILE A 373 22.93 0.21 -0.27
C ILE A 373 23.67 -1.03 -0.79
N VAL A 374 23.93 -1.99 0.09
CA VAL A 374 24.44 -3.33 -0.21
C VAL A 374 23.53 -4.36 0.45
N ILE A 375 23.20 -5.43 -0.26
CA ILE A 375 22.33 -6.52 0.19
C ILE A 375 23.05 -7.85 -0.07
N ASN A 376 23.15 -8.69 0.96
CA ASN A 376 23.60 -10.07 0.86
C ASN A 376 22.44 -11.03 1.16
N ASN A 377 21.89 -11.68 0.13
CA ASN A 377 20.90 -12.74 0.28
C ASN A 377 21.42 -14.09 -0.25
N ASP A 378 22.74 -14.22 -0.33
CA ASP A 378 23.43 -15.48 -0.64
C ASP A 378 23.70 -16.29 0.63
N ASP A 379 24.03 -17.57 0.44
CA ASP A 379 24.39 -18.50 1.50
C ASP A 379 25.92 -18.49 1.80
N VAL A 380 26.59 -17.40 1.42
CA VAL A 380 28.01 -17.08 1.69
C VAL A 380 28.17 -15.63 2.15
N ASP A 381 29.24 -15.36 2.90
CA ASP A 381 29.55 -14.01 3.34
C ASP A 381 29.91 -13.10 2.15
N LEU A 382 29.59 -11.82 2.27
CA LEU A 382 30.02 -10.76 1.35
C LEU A 382 31.21 -10.06 1.97
N ASN A 383 32.34 -10.00 1.26
CA ASN A 383 33.50 -9.21 1.64
C ASN A 383 34.13 -8.57 0.38
N GLN A 384 33.79 -7.31 0.09
CA GLN A 384 34.13 -6.64 -1.17
C GLN A 384 34.43 -5.15 -0.98
N SER A 385 35.27 -4.61 -1.86
CA SER A 385 35.47 -3.16 -1.99
C SER A 385 34.58 -2.64 -3.12
N LEU A 386 33.70 -1.68 -2.83
CA LEU A 386 32.65 -1.24 -3.74
C LEU A 386 32.68 0.28 -3.93
N ARG A 387 32.41 0.74 -5.16
CA ARG A 387 32.25 2.16 -5.50
C ARG A 387 30.88 2.65 -5.01
N THR A 388 30.85 3.70 -4.20
CA THR A 388 29.58 4.23 -3.65
C THR A 388 29.03 5.43 -4.39
N GLY A 389 29.90 6.26 -4.99
CA GLY A 389 29.52 7.59 -5.48
C GLY A 389 29.29 8.64 -4.38
N LEU A 390 29.37 8.27 -3.11
CA LEU A 390 29.22 9.19 -1.98
C LEU A 390 30.52 9.98 -1.74
N PRO A 391 30.43 11.19 -1.15
CA PRO A 391 31.60 11.91 -0.65
C PRO A 391 32.34 11.12 0.43
N ALA A 392 33.67 11.26 0.48
CA ALA A 392 34.49 10.65 1.52
C ALA A 392 34.05 11.06 2.93
N GLY A 393 34.17 10.15 3.88
CA GLY A 393 33.84 10.36 5.30
C GLY A 393 33.25 9.13 5.97
N GLN A 394 32.87 9.29 7.23
CA GLN A 394 32.23 8.25 8.03
C GLN A 394 30.72 8.40 8.00
N TYR A 395 30.03 7.28 7.84
CA TYR A 395 28.58 7.20 7.76
C TYR A 395 28.06 6.15 8.74
N CYS A 396 26.91 6.41 9.34
CA CYS A 396 26.21 5.42 10.14
C CYS A 396 25.42 4.49 9.23
N ASP A 397 25.61 3.18 9.39
CA ASP A 397 24.73 2.19 8.77
C ASP A 397 23.34 2.26 9.41
N VAL A 398 22.36 2.70 8.63
CA VAL A 398 21.00 2.94 9.12
C VAL A 398 20.17 1.66 9.23
N ILE A 399 20.70 0.51 8.79
CA ILE A 399 20.09 -0.81 9.02
C ILE A 399 20.43 -1.32 10.42
N SER A 400 21.72 -1.33 10.78
CA SER A 400 22.16 -1.81 12.10
C SER A 400 21.94 -0.80 13.23
N GLY A 401 21.84 0.50 12.94
CA GLY A 401 21.63 1.53 13.95
C GLY A 401 21.08 2.85 13.41
N ASN A 402 21.38 3.93 14.12
CA ASN A 402 20.96 5.30 13.83
C ASN A 402 22.16 6.26 13.95
N LEU A 403 22.02 7.45 13.37
CA LEU A 403 22.81 8.62 13.73
C LEU A 403 22.08 9.37 14.85
N ASP A 404 22.55 9.23 16.08
CA ASP A 404 21.97 9.85 17.28
C ASP A 404 22.99 10.77 17.94
N ASN A 405 22.68 12.07 18.05
CA ASN A 405 23.53 13.08 18.67
C ASN A 405 24.99 13.09 18.14
N GLY A 406 25.15 12.99 16.82
CA GLY A 406 26.47 12.98 16.16
C GLY A 406 27.26 11.68 16.36
N ARG A 407 26.60 10.57 16.72
CA ARG A 407 27.24 9.26 16.89
C ARG A 407 26.42 8.15 16.24
N CYS A 408 27.10 7.16 15.69
CA CYS A 408 26.45 5.95 15.18
C CYS A 408 26.17 4.98 16.33
N THR A 409 24.93 4.51 16.42
CA THR A 409 24.55 3.45 17.37
C THR A 409 24.72 2.04 16.79
N GLY A 410 24.96 1.93 15.48
CA GLY A 410 25.26 0.70 14.76
C GLY A 410 26.66 0.70 14.14
N LYS A 411 26.81 -0.02 13.02
CA LYS A 411 28.06 -0.07 12.26
C LYS A 411 28.43 1.31 11.70
N ILE A 412 29.73 1.61 11.67
CA ILE A 412 30.29 2.78 10.98
C ILE A 412 30.87 2.31 9.65
N VAL A 413 30.56 3.02 8.59
CA VAL A 413 31.02 2.76 7.24
C VAL A 413 31.89 3.93 6.78
N THR A 414 33.13 3.64 6.37
CA THR A 414 34.06 4.68 5.91
C THR A 414 34.15 4.67 4.40
N VAL A 415 33.70 5.75 3.77
CA VAL A 415 33.92 6.01 2.35
C VAL A 415 35.27 6.71 2.18
N GLN A 416 36.15 6.10 1.41
CA GLN A 416 37.51 6.56 1.16
C GLN A 416 37.53 7.77 0.20
N GLY A 417 38.68 8.42 0.08
CA GLY A 417 38.88 9.59 -0.80
C GLY A 417 38.57 9.33 -2.27
N ASP A 418 38.70 8.09 -2.72
CA ASP A 418 38.37 7.64 -4.08
C ASP A 418 36.89 7.22 -4.25
N GLY A 419 36.07 7.33 -3.19
CA GLY A 419 34.65 6.96 -3.19
C GLY A 419 34.39 5.47 -2.97
N GLN A 420 35.41 4.67 -2.67
CA GLN A 420 35.24 3.24 -2.34
C GLN A 420 34.91 3.00 -0.87
N VAL A 421 34.27 1.87 -0.61
CA VAL A 421 33.97 1.36 0.73
C VAL A 421 34.30 -0.12 0.82
N GLN A 422 34.96 -0.55 1.89
CA GLN A 422 35.08 -1.96 2.22
C GLN A 422 33.83 -2.43 2.97
N VAL A 423 33.16 -3.45 2.44
CA VAL A 423 31.91 -3.98 2.98
C VAL A 423 32.09 -5.43 3.36
N ALA A 424 31.75 -5.75 4.61
CA ALA A 424 31.69 -7.11 5.13
C ALA A 424 30.28 -7.36 5.74
N ILE A 425 29.54 -8.31 5.16
CA ILE A 425 28.21 -8.71 5.61
C ILE A 425 28.17 -10.23 5.70
N SER A 426 28.03 -10.77 6.90
CA SER A 426 27.89 -12.22 7.05
C SER A 426 26.52 -12.67 6.54
N LYS A 427 26.46 -13.86 5.94
CA LYS A 427 25.19 -14.52 5.61
C LYS A 427 24.30 -14.75 6.85
N ASN A 428 24.90 -14.77 8.04
CA ASN A 428 24.23 -14.98 9.32
C ASN A 428 23.81 -13.66 10.01
N ASP A 429 24.12 -12.49 9.42
CA ASP A 429 23.65 -11.22 9.96
C ASP A 429 22.11 -11.21 10.04
N GLN A 430 21.58 -10.70 11.15
CA GLN A 430 20.13 -10.58 11.38
C GLN A 430 19.46 -9.81 10.22
N ASP A 431 20.12 -8.73 9.80
CA ASP A 431 19.77 -7.92 8.64
C ASP A 431 21.00 -7.89 7.73
N PRO A 432 21.07 -8.75 6.70
CA PRO A 432 22.28 -8.90 5.88
C PRO A 432 22.36 -7.79 4.82
N MET A 433 22.31 -6.54 5.28
CA MET A 433 22.30 -5.34 4.47
C MET A 433 23.05 -4.22 5.17
N ILE A 434 23.62 -3.32 4.39
CA ILE A 434 24.14 -2.04 4.88
C ILE A 434 23.54 -0.93 4.01
N ALA A 435 23.06 0.14 4.64
CA ALA A 435 22.57 1.32 3.92
C ALA A 435 23.13 2.59 4.55
N ILE A 436 23.65 3.48 3.72
CA ILE A 436 24.20 4.78 4.13
C ILE A 436 23.71 5.89 3.20
N HIS A 437 23.57 7.09 3.72
CA HIS A 437 23.16 8.27 2.95
C HIS A 437 23.72 9.56 3.53
N VAL A 438 23.69 10.65 2.76
CA VAL A 438 24.27 11.95 3.13
C VAL A 438 23.76 12.50 4.48
N ASN A 439 22.50 12.27 4.82
CA ASN A 439 21.93 12.70 6.12
C ASN A 439 22.31 11.80 7.31
N ALA A 440 23.11 10.75 7.10
CA ALA A 440 23.64 9.85 8.12
C ALA A 440 25.18 9.89 8.16
N LYS A 441 25.78 10.93 7.58
CA LYS A 441 27.22 11.21 7.65
C LYS A 441 27.56 11.87 8.99
N LEU A 442 28.71 11.50 9.57
CA LEU A 442 29.29 12.13 10.77
C LEU A 442 30.01 13.44 10.45
#